data_AF-A0A7S7FZL0-F1
#
_entry.id   AF-A0A7S7FZL0-F1
#
_cell.length_a   1.000
_cell.length_b   1.000
_cell.length_c   1.000
_cell.angle_alpha   90.00
_cell.angle_beta   90.00
_cell.angle_gamma   90.00
#
_symmetry.space_group_name_H-M   'P 1'
#
loop_
_entity.id
_entity.type
_entity.pdbx_description
1 polymer ?
#
loop_
_entity_poly.entity_id
_entity_poly.type
_entity_poly.pdbx_seq_one_letter_code
_entity_poly.pdbx_strand_id
1 'polypeptide(L)'
;MELAKFLNIDINVLRKQYKLIKMFPFDDEFKLMITIYKDKNKYFTIVKGAGEILLDLSYYICINNTKIMLLKMQNIKTNLNFN
;
A
#
# COMPACT_ATOMS: atom_id res chain seq x y z
N MET A 1 -7.38 -3.65 16.34
CA MET A 1 -7.83 -2.38 16.96
C MET A 1 -6.82 -1.85 17.97
N GLU A 2 -6.02 -2.70 18.60
CA GLU A 2 -5.04 -2.29 19.62
C GLU A 2 -3.97 -1.31 19.10
N LEU A 3 -3.42 -1.55 17.90
CA LEU A 3 -2.44 -0.62 17.30
C LEU A 3 -3.01 0.79 17.07
N ALA A 4 -4.26 0.90 16.62
CA ALA A 4 -4.89 2.20 16.43
C ALA A 4 -5.12 2.92 17.77
N LYS A 5 -5.48 2.18 18.83
CA LYS A 5 -5.59 2.74 20.18
C LYS A 5 -4.24 3.25 20.68
N PHE A 6 -3.17 2.47 20.50
CA PHE A 6 -1.81 2.85 20.86
C PHE A 6 -1.37 4.15 20.14
N LEU A 7 -1.72 4.31 18.87
CA LEU A 7 -1.41 5.51 18.08
C LEU A 7 -2.41 6.66 18.27
N ASN A 8 -3.39 6.53 19.17
CA ASN A 8 -4.46 7.49 19.39
C ASN A 8 -5.26 7.85 18.11
N ILE A 9 -5.51 6.84 17.26
CA ILE A 9 -6.25 6.96 16.01
C ILE A 9 -7.70 6.50 16.22
N ASP A 10 -8.66 7.40 15.99
CA ASP A 10 -10.09 7.06 15.97
C ASP A 10 -10.49 6.43 14.62
N ILE A 11 -10.60 5.10 14.62
CA ILE A 11 -11.02 4.33 13.45
C ILE A 11 -12.44 4.70 12.99
N ASN A 12 -13.34 5.05 13.91
CA ASN A 12 -14.72 5.36 13.55
C ASN A 12 -14.80 6.67 12.78
N VAL A 13 -13.98 7.67 13.16
CA VAL A 13 -13.84 8.91 12.40
C VAL A 13 -13.28 8.63 11.01
N LEU A 14 -12.21 7.84 10.90
CA LEU A 14 -11.62 7.48 9.60
C LEU A 14 -12.61 6.76 8.69
N ARG A 15 -13.39 5.81 9.21
CA ARG A 15 -14.40 5.09 8.42
C ARG A 15 -15.54 5.98 7.94
N LYS A 16 -15.91 7.01 8.71
CA LYS A 16 -16.90 8.02 8.28
C LYS A 16 -16.33 8.92 7.20
N GLN A 17 -15.08 9.33 7.32
CA GLN A 17 -14.40 10.19 6.36
C GLN A 17 -14.14 9.48 5.02
N TYR A 18 -13.67 8.24 5.08
CA TYR A 18 -13.25 7.45 3.93
C TYR A 18 -14.26 6.33 3.66
N LYS A 19 -15.21 6.59 2.76
CA LYS A 19 -16.26 5.61 2.44
C LYS A 19 -15.67 4.46 1.63
N LEU A 20 -15.75 3.23 2.15
CA LEU A 20 -15.41 2.03 1.40
C LEU A 20 -16.39 1.87 0.23
N ILE A 21 -15.85 1.78 -0.97
CA ILE A 21 -16.62 1.58 -2.21
C ILE A 21 -16.61 0.11 -2.62
N LYS A 22 -15.42 -0.51 -2.60
CA LYS A 22 -15.26 -1.92 -2.97
C LYS A 22 -14.10 -2.53 -2.20
N MET A 23 -14.28 -3.79 -1.83
CA MET A 23 -13.23 -4.62 -1.24
C MET A 23 -13.10 -5.88 -2.09
N PHE A 24 -11.87 -6.18 -2.47
CA PHE A 24 -11.46 -7.48 -2.94
C PHE A 24 -10.72 -8.11 -1.75
N PRO A 25 -11.27 -9.18 -1.14
CA PRO A 25 -10.65 -9.82 0.00
C PRO A 25 -9.26 -10.35 -0.38
N PHE A 26 -8.50 -10.80 0.62
CA PHE A 26 -7.22 -11.43 0.36
C PHE A 26 -7.41 -12.63 -0.56
N ASP A 27 -6.61 -12.68 -1.61
CA ASP A 27 -6.58 -13.75 -2.58
C ASP A 27 -5.28 -14.53 -2.44
N ASP A 28 -5.37 -15.84 -2.29
CA ASP A 28 -4.21 -16.71 -2.07
C ASP A 28 -3.36 -16.93 -3.32
N GLU A 29 -3.92 -16.78 -4.51
CA GLU A 29 -3.19 -16.89 -5.77
C GLU A 29 -2.38 -15.62 -6.01
N PHE A 30 -3.02 -14.45 -5.83
CA PHE A 30 -2.36 -13.16 -6.05
C PHE A 30 -1.56 -12.67 -4.83
N LYS A 31 -1.79 -13.25 -3.64
CA LYS A 31 -1.21 -12.81 -2.35
C LYS A 31 -1.47 -11.34 -2.03
N LEU A 32 -2.63 -10.82 -2.43
CA LEU A 32 -3.02 -9.41 -2.30
C LEU A 32 -4.44 -9.27 -1.76
N MET A 33 -4.69 -8.16 -1.05
CA MET A 33 -6.00 -7.61 -0.74
C MET A 33 -6.07 -6.18 -1.27
N ILE A 34 -7.19 -5.83 -1.91
CA ILE A 34 -7.39 -4.51 -2.50
C ILE A 34 -8.65 -3.87 -1.91
N THR A 35 -8.54 -2.60 -1.51
CA THR A 35 -9.68 -1.82 -1.03
C THR A 35 -9.72 -0.47 -1.73
N ILE A 36 -10.90 -0.07 -2.18
CA ILE A 36 -11.14 1.19 -2.88
C ILE A 36 -12.01 2.05 -1.98
N TYR A 37 -11.54 3.25 -1.69
CA TYR A 37 -12.23 4.24 -0.86
C TYR A 37 -12.52 5.51 -1.64
N LYS A 38 -13.55 6.21 -1.20
CA LYS A 38 -13.90 7.56 -1.65
C LYS A 38 -13.61 8.57 -0.54
N ASP A 39 -12.90 9.63 -0.89
CA ASP A 39 -12.72 10.84 -0.08
C ASP A 39 -13.23 12.04 -0.87
N LYS A 40 -14.38 12.58 -0.48
CA LYS A 40 -15.06 13.68 -1.20
C LYS A 40 -15.25 13.31 -2.69
N ASN A 41 -14.52 13.99 -3.59
CA ASN A 41 -14.58 13.76 -5.04
C ASN A 41 -13.39 12.94 -5.59
N LYS A 42 -12.56 12.38 -4.70
CA LYS A 42 -11.40 11.57 -5.06
C LYS A 42 -11.64 10.11 -4.67
N TYR A 43 -11.02 9.22 -5.42
CA TYR A 43 -10.94 7.80 -5.12
C TYR A 43 -9.49 7.43 -4.89
N PHE A 44 -9.24 6.54 -3.93
CA PHE A 44 -7.92 5.98 -3.70
C PHE A 44 -8.02 4.49 -3.40
N THR A 45 -6.94 3.79 -3.74
CA THR A 45 -6.82 2.35 -3.57
C THR A 45 -5.75 2.08 -2.52
N ILE A 46 -6.06 1.22 -1.55
CA ILE A 46 -5.08 0.65 -0.64
C ILE A 46 -4.92 -0.83 -1.01
N VAL A 47 -3.68 -1.22 -1.29
CA VAL A 47 -3.28 -2.60 -1.55
C VAL A 47 -2.37 -3.05 -0.40
N LYS A 48 -2.63 -4.24 0.14
CA LYS A 48 -1.73 -4.91 1.10
C LYS A 48 -1.56 -6.38 0.72
N GLY A 49 -0.43 -6.97 1.05
CA GLY A 49 -0.12 -8.35 0.69
C GLY A 49 1.35 -8.67 0.91
N ALA A 50 1.82 -9.71 0.23
CA ALA A 50 3.22 -10.11 0.29
C ALA A 50 4.15 -8.99 -0.23
N GLY A 51 5.27 -8.79 0.46
CA GLY A 51 6.14 -7.63 0.23
C GLY A 51 6.83 -7.67 -1.14
N GLU A 52 7.26 -8.85 -1.56
CA GLU A 52 7.84 -9.13 -2.87
C GLU A 52 6.86 -8.79 -4.01
N ILE A 53 5.59 -9.16 -3.87
CA ILE A 53 4.55 -8.85 -4.87
C ILE A 53 4.30 -7.34 -4.92
N LEU A 54 4.21 -6.67 -3.77
CA LEU A 54 4.02 -5.22 -3.71
C LEU A 54 5.20 -4.46 -4.33
N LEU A 55 6.43 -4.95 -4.12
CA LEU A 55 7.64 -4.35 -4.67
C LEU A 55 7.67 -4.45 -6.19
N ASP A 56 7.33 -5.61 -6.76
CA ASP A 56 7.29 -5.85 -8.21
C ASP A 56 6.23 -4.98 -8.92
N LEU A 57 5.10 -4.76 -8.25
CA LEU A 57 4.03 -3.90 -8.75
C LEU A 57 4.35 -2.40 -8.64
N SER A 58 5.29 -2.02 -7.77
CA SER A 58 5.58 -0.62 -7.48
C SER A 58 6.51 0.01 -8.53
N TYR A 59 6.26 1.28 -8.86
CA TYR A 59 7.13 2.08 -9.72
C TYR A 59 8.09 2.99 -8.94
N TYR A 60 7.75 3.29 -7.69
CA TYR A 60 8.54 4.12 -6.80
C TYR A 60 8.23 3.76 -5.35
N ILE A 61 9.17 4.08 -4.46
CA ILE A 61 8.95 4.12 -3.01
C ILE A 61 8.88 5.57 -2.56
N CYS A 62 8.16 5.82 -1.47
CA CYS A 62 8.08 7.14 -0.86
C CYS A 62 8.79 7.11 0.50
N ILE A 63 9.85 7.89 0.66
CA ILE A 63 10.59 8.04 1.92
C ILE A 63 10.56 9.52 2.28
N ASN A 64 10.04 9.88 3.46
CA ASN A 64 9.93 11.27 3.93
C ASN A 64 9.29 12.22 2.89
N ASN A 65 8.20 11.77 2.26
CA ASN A 65 7.49 12.47 1.19
C ASN A 65 8.28 12.66 -0.12
N THR A 66 9.50 12.11 -0.21
CA THR A 66 10.29 12.07 -1.44
C THR A 66 10.04 10.76 -2.18
N LYS A 67 9.71 10.86 -3.47
CA LYS A 67 9.55 9.69 -4.35
C LYS A 67 10.90 9.28 -4.91
N ILE A 68 11.26 8.02 -4.71
CA ILE A 68 12.45 7.39 -5.28
C ILE A 68 11.95 6.38 -6.30
N MET A 69 12.25 6.62 -7.57
CA MET A 69 11.88 5.70 -8.65
C MET A 69 12.58 4.36 -8.47
N LEU A 70 11.81 3.28 -8.54
CA LEU A 70 12.35 1.94 -8.59
C LEU A 70 12.80 1.66 -10.01
N LEU A 71 14.09 1.41 -10.19
CA LEU A 71 14.60 0.84 -11.42
C LEU A 71 14.11 -0.60 -11.49
N LYS A 72 13.02 -0.84 -12.23
CA LYS A 72 12.52 -2.21 -12.44
C LYS A 72 13.63 -3.02 -13.10
N MET A 73 14.05 -4.08 -12.42
CA MET A 73 15.05 -5.00 -12.92
C MET A 73 14.48 -5.80 -14.09
N GLN A 74 14.58 -5.27 -15.31
CA GLN A 74 14.80 -6.17 -16.44
C GLN A 74 16.27 -6.58 -16.55
N ASN A 75 17.21 -5.96 -15.81
CA ASN A 75 18.65 -6.28 -15.80
C ASN A 75 19.43 -5.80 -14.55
N ILE A 76 19.21 -6.31 -13.33
CA ILE A 76 20.17 -6.09 -12.22
C ILE A 76 20.61 -7.45 -11.66
N LYS A 77 21.33 -8.23 -12.48
CA LYS A 77 22.22 -9.27 -11.93
C LYS A 77 23.52 -8.69 -11.38
N THR A 78 23.69 -7.39 -11.34
CA THR A 78 24.94 -6.74 -10.93
C THR A 78 24.64 -5.50 -10.12
N ASN A 79 25.06 -5.54 -8.86
CA ASN A 79 25.32 -4.41 -7.97
C ASN A 79 24.11 -3.87 -7.19
N LEU A 80 23.72 -4.60 -6.16
CA LEU A 80 23.33 -4.00 -4.89
C LEU A 80 24.19 -4.61 -3.78
N ASN A 81 25.32 -3.95 -3.49
CA ASN A 81 26.03 -4.13 -2.23
C ASN A 81 25.40 -3.16 -1.23
N PHE A 82 24.77 -3.70 -0.20
CA PHE A 82 24.38 -2.92 0.98
C PHE A 82 25.61 -2.88 1.90
N ASN A 83 26.14 -1.67 2.13
CA ASN A 83 27.09 -1.39 3.21
C ASN A 83 26.34 -1.25 4.54
#